data_AF-A0A3N5GX95-F1
#
_entry.id   AF-A0A3N5GX95-F1
#
_cell.length_a   1.000
_cell.length_b   1.000
_cell.length_c   1.000
_cell.angle_alpha   90.00
_cell.angle_beta   90.00
_cell.angle_gamma   90.00
#
_symmetry.space_group_name_H-M   'P 1'
#
loop_
_entity.id
_entity.type
_entity.pdbx_description
1 polymer ?
#
loop_
_entity_poly.entity_id
_entity_poly.type
_entity_poly.pdbx_seq_one_letter_code
_entity_poly.pdbx_strand_id
1 'polypeptide(L)'
;MKQGTEPVNLTVQEAFAAILLGAVGSDANVTSDEGLRVHHALTSMRLYAGHSPGALQAIVGKVMELIEYHGIAPVVAWAARRIPVELRATAFANAADLVLSDRRVKGHERSLL
;
A
#
# COMPACT_ATOMS: atom_id res chain seq x y z
N MET A 1 19.70 6.58 13.40
CA MET A 1 19.57 5.14 13.71
C MET A 1 19.90 4.37 12.44
N LYS A 2 20.78 3.37 12.51
CA LYS A 2 21.17 2.59 11.33
C LYS A 2 20.07 1.56 11.05
N GLN A 3 19.19 1.84 10.08
CA GLN A 3 18.13 0.94 9.65
C GLN A 3 18.73 -0.27 8.94
N GLY A 4 18.22 -1.47 9.24
CA GLY A 4 18.63 -2.72 8.59
C GLY A 4 18.46 -2.61 7.08
N THR A 5 19.58 -2.72 6.35
CA THR A 5 19.66 -2.58 4.89
C THR A 5 19.32 -3.86 4.14
N GLU A 6 18.84 -4.90 4.82
CA GLU A 6 18.58 -6.20 4.22
C GLU A 6 17.17 -6.26 3.63
N PRO A 7 17.02 -6.69 2.36
CA PRO A 7 15.71 -6.83 1.73
C PRO A 7 14.84 -7.85 2.46
N VAL A 8 13.64 -7.43 2.87
CA VAL A 8 12.62 -8.34 3.39
C VAL A 8 11.96 -9.10 2.24
N ASN A 9 11.81 -10.42 2.40
CA ASN A 9 11.15 -11.26 1.40
C ASN A 9 9.63 -11.10 1.50
N LEU A 10 9.05 -10.37 0.55
CA LEU A 10 7.61 -10.14 0.47
C LEU A 10 6.92 -11.26 -0.33
N THR A 11 5.69 -11.59 0.03
CA THR A 11 4.78 -12.31 -0.88
C THR A 11 4.35 -11.38 -2.02
N VAL A 12 3.73 -11.93 -3.07
CA VAL A 12 3.20 -11.09 -4.16
C VAL A 12 2.09 -10.17 -3.66
N GLN A 13 1.26 -10.65 -2.73
CA GLN A 13 0.18 -9.90 -2.09
C GLN A 13 0.73 -8.78 -1.19
N GLU A 14 1.78 -9.04 -0.42
CA GLU A 14 2.43 -8.03 0.40
C GLU A 14 3.14 -6.98 -0.46
N ALA A 15 3.81 -7.40 -1.53
CA ALA A 15 4.45 -6.50 -2.47
C ALA A 15 3.42 -5.59 -3.17
N PHE A 16 2.29 -6.14 -3.58
CA PHE A 16 1.22 -5.34 -4.16
C PHE A 16 0.67 -4.32 -3.16
N ALA A 17 0.38 -4.73 -1.93
CA ALA A 17 -0.06 -3.83 -0.87
C ALA A 17 0.98 -2.74 -0.53
N ALA A 18 2.27 -3.08 -0.54
CA ALA A 18 3.37 -2.14 -0.30
C ALA A 18 3.48 -1.04 -1.34
N ILE A 19 3.24 -1.34 -2.62
CA ILE A 19 3.19 -0.31 -3.66
C ILE A 19 2.00 0.64 -3.43
N LEU A 20 0.83 0.10 -3.08
CA LEU A 20 -0.36 0.92 -2.83
C LEU A 20 -0.18 1.81 -1.59
N LEU A 21 0.32 1.25 -0.48
CA LEU A 21 0.61 2.01 0.74
C LEU A 21 1.68 3.07 0.50
N GLY A 22 2.75 2.73 -0.24
CA GLY A 22 3.78 3.70 -0.59
C GLY A 22 3.31 4.82 -1.53
N ALA A 23 2.24 4.58 -2.31
CA ALA A 23 1.66 5.60 -3.17
C ALA A 23 0.80 6.61 -2.39
N VAL A 24 0.08 6.16 -1.35
CA VAL A 24 -0.77 7.04 -0.53
C VAL A 24 -0.02 7.64 0.67
N GLY A 25 1.06 7.01 1.13
CA GLY A 25 1.86 7.48 2.25
C GLY A 25 2.58 8.80 1.95
N SER A 26 2.86 9.55 3.01
CA SER A 26 3.61 10.82 2.96
C SER A 26 4.99 10.70 3.61
N ASP A 27 5.74 11.80 3.65
CA ASP A 27 7.20 12.01 3.84
C ASP A 27 7.92 11.32 5.04
N ALA A 28 7.31 10.34 5.69
CA ALA A 28 8.00 9.35 6.52
C ALA A 28 7.11 8.14 6.87
N ASN A 29 5.79 8.20 6.71
CA ASN A 29 4.91 7.22 7.32
C ASN A 29 3.58 7.03 6.58
N VAL A 30 2.93 5.92 6.91
CA VAL A 30 1.55 5.62 6.48
C VAL A 30 0.64 5.68 7.70
N THR A 31 -0.41 6.48 7.61
CA THR A 31 -1.42 6.62 8.67
C THR A 31 -2.40 5.45 8.69
N SER A 32 -3.10 5.26 9.81
CA SER A 32 -4.18 4.26 9.92
C SER A 32 -5.28 4.47 8.87
N ASP A 33 -5.60 5.71 8.52
CA ASP A 33 -6.60 6.05 7.52
C ASP A 33 -6.15 5.65 6.11
N GLU A 34 -4.89 5.90 5.77
CA GLU A 34 -4.27 5.42 4.52
C GLU A 34 -4.23 3.89 4.47
N GLY A 35 -3.92 3.24 5.60
CA GLY A 35 -3.99 1.79 5.76
C GLY A 35 -5.40 1.24 5.49
N LEU A 36 -6.42 1.85 6.09
CA LEU A 36 -7.82 1.46 5.90
C LEU A 36 -8.29 1.66 4.46
N ARG A 37 -7.88 2.77 3.82
CA ARG A 37 -8.18 3.02 2.41
C ARG A 37 -7.57 1.97 1.49
N VAL A 38 -6.31 1.62 1.72
CA VAL A 38 -5.68 0.53 0.97
C VAL A 38 -6.41 -0.77 1.25
N HIS A 39 -6.71 -1.10 2.51
CA HIS A 39 -7.50 -2.28 2.87
C HIS A 39 -8.79 -2.37 2.05
N HIS A 40 -9.58 -1.29 1.98
CA HIS A 40 -10.80 -1.23 1.17
C HIS A 40 -10.54 -1.40 -0.32
N ALA A 41 -9.45 -0.85 -0.87
CA ALA A 41 -9.11 -1.08 -2.27
C ALA A 41 -8.82 -2.57 -2.54
N LEU A 42 -8.08 -3.23 -1.64
CA LEU A 42 -7.68 -4.63 -1.81
C LEU A 42 -8.87 -5.61 -1.76
N THR A 43 -9.93 -5.32 -0.99
CA THR A 43 -11.10 -6.22 -0.88
C THR A 43 -11.82 -6.43 -2.21
N SER A 44 -11.75 -5.45 -3.11
CA SER A 44 -12.38 -5.49 -4.43
C SER A 44 -11.56 -6.26 -5.48
N MET A 45 -10.31 -6.61 -5.16
CA MET A 45 -9.35 -7.15 -6.13
C MET A 45 -9.34 -8.67 -6.16
N ARG A 46 -9.39 -9.24 -7.37
CA ARG A 46 -9.29 -10.70 -7.58
C ARG A 46 -8.00 -11.32 -7.02
N LEU A 47 -6.91 -10.56 -6.94
CA LEU A 47 -5.64 -11.00 -6.33
C LEU A 47 -5.80 -11.44 -4.87
N TYR A 48 -6.78 -10.87 -4.17
CA TYR A 48 -7.09 -11.16 -2.77
C TYR A 48 -8.38 -11.98 -2.61
N ALA A 49 -8.98 -12.44 -3.71
CA ALA A 49 -10.16 -13.32 -3.65
C ALA A 49 -9.84 -14.56 -2.82
N GLY A 50 -10.66 -14.83 -1.80
CA GLY A 50 -10.48 -15.95 -0.87
C GLY A 50 -9.71 -15.60 0.41
N HIS A 51 -9.18 -14.38 0.56
CA HIS A 51 -8.69 -13.91 1.86
C HIS A 51 -9.88 -13.56 2.75
N SER A 52 -9.82 -13.97 4.02
CA SER A 52 -10.74 -13.43 5.03
C SER A 52 -10.41 -11.96 5.30
N PRO A 53 -11.37 -11.16 5.79
CA PRO A 53 -11.10 -9.77 6.18
C PRO A 53 -9.91 -9.65 7.14
N GLY A 54 -9.78 -10.57 8.11
CA GLY A 54 -8.66 -10.61 9.04
C GLY A 54 -7.31 -10.93 8.37
N ALA A 55 -7.28 -11.84 7.39
CA ALA A 55 -6.06 -12.13 6.65
C ALA A 55 -5.60 -10.93 5.83
N LEU A 56 -6.55 -10.19 5.24
CA LEU A 56 -6.23 -8.98 4.48
C LEU A 56 -5.75 -7.84 5.39
N GLN A 57 -6.36 -7.70 6.57
CA GLN A 57 -5.93 -6.74 7.58
C GLN A 57 -4.51 -7.06 8.08
N ALA A 58 -4.17 -8.34 8.25
CA ALA A 58 -2.83 -8.76 8.62
C ALA A 58 -1.78 -8.42 7.55
N ILE A 59 -2.11 -8.56 6.26
CA ILE A 59 -1.23 -8.14 5.16
C ILE A 59 -0.95 -6.64 5.22
N VAL A 60 -2.00 -5.82 5.37
CA VAL A 60 -1.85 -4.36 5.43
C VAL A 60 -1.04 -3.96 6.68
N GLY A 61 -1.38 -4.50 7.85
CA GLY A 61 -0.68 -4.22 9.11
C GLY A 61 0.80 -4.57 9.03
N LYS A 62 1.14 -5.76 8.54
CA LYS A 62 2.54 -6.18 8.35
C LYS A 62 3.31 -5.21 7.45
N VAL A 63 2.71 -4.75 6.35
CA VAL A 63 3.39 -3.83 5.43
C VAL A 63 3.53 -2.44 6.04
N MET A 64 2.56 -1.98 6.84
CA MET A 64 2.69 -0.72 7.59
C MET A 64 3.83 -0.79 8.61
N GLU A 65 3.96 -1.90 9.36
CA GLU A 65 5.09 -2.12 10.28
C GLU A 65 6.44 -2.10 9.55
N LEU A 66 6.51 -2.69 8.35
CA LEU A 66 7.73 -2.64 7.53
C LEU A 66 8.06 -1.21 7.09
N ILE A 67 7.05 -0.42 6.71
CA ILE A 67 7.22 0.98 6.31
C ILE A 67 7.65 1.82 7.52
N GLU A 68 7.07 1.61 8.69
CA GLU A 68 7.46 2.30 9.92
C GLU A 68 8.93 2.03 10.28
N TYR A 69 9.37 0.77 10.12
CA TYR A 69 10.73 0.37 10.48
C TYR A 69 11.79 0.76 9.44
N HIS A 70 11.53 0.56 8.15
CA HIS A 70 12.51 0.73 7.07
C HIS A 70 12.28 1.99 6.21
N GLY A 71 11.14 2.66 6.36
CA GLY A 71 10.71 3.75 5.49
C GLY A 71 10.04 3.26 4.20
N ILE A 72 9.29 4.17 3.58
CA ILE A 72 8.52 3.89 2.35
C ILE A 72 9.43 3.47 1.19
N ALA A 73 10.49 4.25 0.92
CA ALA A 73 11.31 4.06 -0.28
C ALA A 73 11.99 2.67 -0.34
N PRO A 74 12.64 2.17 0.73
CA PRO A 74 13.20 0.81 0.72
C PRO A 74 12.14 -0.28 0.54
N VAL A 75 11.01 -0.18 1.23
CA VAL A 75 9.93 -1.18 1.16
C VAL A 75 9.31 -1.24 -0.23
N VAL A 76 9.05 -0.09 -0.86
CA VAL A 76 8.55 -0.03 -2.24
C VAL A 76 9.58 -0.60 -3.23
N ALA A 77 10.88 -0.33 -3.03
CA ALA A 77 11.92 -0.88 -3.89
C ALA A 77 12.01 -2.42 -3.80
N TRP A 78 11.82 -2.99 -2.60
CA TRP A 78 11.75 -4.44 -2.42
C TRP A 78 10.49 -5.03 -3.06
N ALA A 79 9.35 -4.37 -2.87
CA ALA A 79 8.09 -4.77 -3.48
C ALA A 79 8.15 -4.79 -5.02
N ALA A 80 8.73 -3.76 -5.63
CA ALA A 80 8.87 -3.66 -7.09
C ALA A 80 9.65 -4.83 -7.70
N ARG A 81 10.61 -5.41 -6.96
CA ARG A 81 11.37 -6.59 -7.38
C ARG A 81 10.56 -7.89 -7.32
N ARG A 82 9.51 -7.92 -6.51
CA ARG A 82 8.71 -9.13 -6.24
C ARG A 82 7.48 -9.26 -7.12
N ILE A 83 6.95 -8.14 -7.61
CA ILE A 83 5.73 -8.14 -8.43
C ILE A 83 5.99 -8.76 -9.82
N PRO A 84 5.21 -9.81 -10.20
CA PRO A 84 5.20 -10.38 -11.55
C PRO A 84 4.88 -9.32 -12.61
N VAL A 85 5.44 -9.46 -13.81
CA VAL A 85 5.30 -8.44 -14.86
C VAL A 85 3.83 -8.16 -15.21
N GLU A 86 2.98 -9.18 -15.12
CA GLU A 86 1.55 -9.13 -15.42
C GLU A 86 0.76 -8.27 -14.42
N LEU A 87 1.29 -8.07 -13.21
CA LEU A 87 0.64 -7.30 -12.15
C LEU A 87 1.17 -5.87 -12.04
N ARG A 88 2.28 -5.52 -12.72
CA ARG A 88 2.90 -4.19 -12.61
C ARG A 88 1.99 -3.07 -13.10
N ALA A 89 1.35 -3.26 -14.26
CA ALA A 89 0.40 -2.29 -14.81
C ALA A 89 -0.82 -2.11 -13.87
N THR A 90 -1.32 -3.22 -13.32
CA THR A 90 -2.42 -3.21 -12.36
C THR A 90 -2.04 -2.49 -11.07
N ALA A 91 -0.86 -2.75 -10.51
CA ALA A 91 -0.38 -2.08 -9.30
C ALA A 91 -0.24 -0.56 -9.53
N PHE A 92 0.33 -0.15 -10.67
CA PHE A 92 0.45 1.26 -11.04
C PHE A 92 -0.91 1.95 -11.20
N ALA A 93 -1.86 1.32 -11.92
CA ALA A 93 -3.19 1.88 -12.13
C ALA A 93 -3.95 2.09 -10.80
N ASN A 94 -3.89 1.11 -9.89
CA ASN A 94 -4.55 1.23 -8.58
C ASN A 94 -3.86 2.26 -7.68
N ALA A 95 -2.52 2.31 -7.68
CA ALA A 95 -1.78 3.34 -6.96
C ALA A 95 -2.14 4.75 -7.46
N ALA A 96 -2.21 4.95 -8.77
CA ALA A 96 -2.60 6.22 -9.36
C ALA A 96 -4.05 6.61 -8.99
N ASP A 97 -4.99 5.66 -9.06
CA ASP A 97 -6.39 5.89 -8.71
C ASP A 97 -6.57 6.28 -7.23
N LEU A 98 -5.82 5.63 -6.33
CA LEU A 98 -5.81 5.96 -4.90
C LEU A 98 -5.29 7.37 -4.62
N VAL A 99 -4.20 7.77 -5.29
CA VAL A 99 -3.62 9.12 -5.15
C VAL A 99 -4.56 10.19 -5.71
N LEU A 100 -5.22 9.91 -6.84
CA LEU A 100 -6.17 10.83 -7.46
C LEU A 100 -7.45 11.00 -6.63
N SER A 101 -7.93 9.90 -6.04
CA SER A 101 -9.09 9.91 -5.15
C SER A 101 -8.86 10.78 -3.92
N ASP A 102 -7.64 10.76 -3.36
CA ASP A 102 -7.25 11.62 -2.23
C ASP A 102 -7.41 13.12 -2.52
N ARG A 103 -7.04 13.53 -3.74
CA ARG A 103 -7.09 14.94 -4.16
C ARG A 103 -8.50 15.42 -4.50
N ARG A 104 -9.41 14.53 -4.92
CA ARG A 104 -10.81 14.88 -5.23
C ARG A 104 -11.64 15.09 -3.96
N VAL A 105 -11.40 14.28 -2.93
CA VAL A 105 -12.13 14.35 -1.66
C VAL A 105 -11.72 15.58 -0.84
N LYS A 106 -10.40 15.82 -0.66
CA LYS A 106 -9.89 17.01 0.05
C LYS A 106 -10.30 18.35 -0.60
N GLY A 107 -10.54 18.37 -1.91
CA GLY A 107 -11.00 19.56 -2.64
C GLY A 107 -12.50 19.81 -2.56
N HIS A 108 -13.32 18.76 -2.40
CA HIS A 108 -14.79 18.86 -2.43
C HIS A 108 -15.42 18.91 -1.03
N GLU A 109 -14.75 18.39 0.00
CA GLU A 109 -15.26 18.42 1.38
C GLU A 109 -15.22 19.83 2.03
N ARG A 110 -14.46 20.78 1.48
CA ARG A 110 -14.37 22.16 2.00
C ARG A 110 -15.61 23.03 1.76
N SER A 111 -16.61 22.54 1.02
CA SER A 111 -17.84 23.28 0.71
C SER A 111 -19.08 22.75 1.44
N LEU A 112 -18.96 21.63 2.16
CA LEU A 112 -20.10 20.96 2.81
C LEU A 112 -20.02 20.96 4.34
N LEU A 113 -19.00 21.62 4.91
CA LEU A 113 -18.86 21.98 6.33
C LEU A 113 -18.61 23.49 6.43
#